data_AF-A0A3G2S1N9-F1
#
_entry.id   AF-A0A3G2S1N9-F1
#
_cell.length_a   1.000
_cell.length_b   1.000
_cell.length_c   1.000
_cell.angle_alpha   90.00
_cell.angle_beta   90.00
_cell.angle_gamma   90.00
#
_symmetry.space_group_name_H-M   'P 1'
#
loop_
_entity.id
_entity.type
_entity.pdbx_description
1 polymer ?
#
loop_
_entity_poly.entity_id
_entity_poly.type
_entity_poly.pdbx_seq_one_letter_code
_entity_poly.pdbx_strand_id
1 'polypeptide(L)'
;MPKCHIQKLYQLGQKAQDANTHEWYNPLDLFSGDEGRIQRAVNALLDDWTHGSGYLHMFVDGTRMSFGDIQEHIPWLQEPRRLSWRIAQILSENRHLLHTLVHQQQRLDPYDIEGIAQLWHARTGKPLNSTPVEELPRITLADYAFVAANSVPVVSSDKDMHYVMAAYLLAATLKDVTLFIPLDDVEGTPIYRANPLGARIVDLDAKRPSKLCQHARKDAAMSAFVDCLAPDQRCATYLRHV
;
A
#
# COMPACT_ATOMS: atom_id res chain seq x y z
N MET A 1 -12.57 4.96 -7.60
CA MET A 1 -11.87 5.46 -6.41
C MET A 1 -10.81 4.43 -6.01
N PRO A 2 -9.57 4.80 -5.64
CA PRO A 2 -8.58 3.84 -5.13
C PRO A 2 -9.10 3.06 -3.92
N LYS A 3 -8.79 1.75 -3.80
CA LYS A 3 -9.22 0.93 -2.65
C LYS A 3 -8.80 1.51 -1.29
N CYS A 4 -7.68 2.24 -1.23
CA CYS A 4 -7.26 2.92 0.00
C CYS A 4 -8.17 4.08 0.41
N HIS A 5 -8.75 4.81 -0.54
CA HIS A 5 -9.73 5.86 -0.27
C HIS A 5 -11.04 5.25 0.20
N ILE A 6 -11.48 4.14 -0.43
CA ILE A 6 -12.64 3.36 0.03
C ILE A 6 -12.41 2.90 1.48
N GLN A 7 -11.21 2.38 1.78
CA GLN A 7 -10.85 1.99 3.14
C GLN A 7 -10.89 3.17 4.13
N LYS A 8 -10.35 4.34 3.76
CA LYS A 8 -10.37 5.54 4.61
C LYS A 8 -11.81 6.02 4.83
N LEU A 9 -12.67 6.00 3.82
CA LEU A 9 -14.11 6.30 3.97
C LEU A 9 -14.82 5.29 4.87
N TYR A 10 -14.55 4.00 4.70
CA TYR A 10 -15.10 2.94 5.55
C TYR A 10 -14.72 3.15 7.02
N GLN A 11 -13.48 3.59 7.29
CA GLN A 11 -13.01 3.92 8.63
C GLN A 11 -13.66 5.19 9.20
N LEU A 12 -13.97 6.18 8.36
CA LEU A 12 -14.61 7.43 8.76
C LEU A 12 -16.11 7.28 9.06
N GLY A 13 -16.77 6.26 8.52
CA GLY A 13 -18.20 6.01 8.74
C GLY A 13 -19.05 7.23 8.38
N GLN A 14 -19.85 7.74 9.32
CA GLN A 14 -20.72 8.90 9.10
C GLN A 14 -19.97 10.20 8.79
N LYS A 15 -18.70 10.33 9.19
CA LYS A 15 -17.86 11.50 8.87
C LYS A 15 -17.36 11.53 7.43
N ALA A 16 -17.70 10.52 6.63
CA ALA A 16 -17.32 10.44 5.22
C ALA A 16 -18.03 11.47 4.32
N GLN A 17 -19.15 12.06 4.75
CA GLN A 17 -19.97 12.95 3.91
C GLN A 17 -19.27 14.25 3.52
N ASP A 18 -18.36 14.76 4.35
CA ASP A 18 -17.64 16.03 4.12
C ASP A 18 -16.18 15.84 3.69
N ALA A 19 -15.78 14.61 3.37
CA ALA A 19 -14.39 14.28 3.07
C ALA A 19 -13.97 14.75 1.66
N ASN A 20 -13.02 15.69 1.58
CA ASN A 20 -12.35 16.02 0.32
C ASN A 20 -11.27 14.95 -0.01
N THR A 21 -11.66 13.93 -0.77
CA THR A 21 -10.76 12.82 -1.13
C THR A 21 -9.59 13.23 -2.04
N HIS A 22 -9.64 14.41 -2.68
CA HIS A 22 -8.57 14.90 -3.56
C HIS A 22 -7.27 15.27 -2.82
N GLU A 23 -7.37 15.59 -1.54
CA GLU A 23 -6.21 15.94 -0.70
C GLU A 23 -5.57 14.72 -0.06
N TRP A 24 -6.18 13.55 -0.20
CA TRP A 24 -5.69 12.33 0.44
C TRP A 24 -4.54 11.71 -0.34
N TYR A 25 -3.64 11.08 0.40
CA TYR A 25 -2.64 10.21 -0.18
C TYR A 25 -3.27 9.21 -1.15
N ASN A 26 -2.72 9.18 -2.36
CA ASN A 26 -3.12 8.28 -3.43
C ASN A 26 -1.91 7.44 -3.87
N PRO A 27 -1.89 6.12 -3.62
CA PRO A 27 -0.79 5.26 -4.04
C PRO A 27 -0.65 5.23 -5.56
N LEU A 28 -1.74 5.42 -6.32
CA LEU A 28 -1.64 5.49 -7.78
C LEU A 28 -0.83 6.69 -8.26
N ASP A 29 -0.73 7.75 -7.46
CA ASP A 29 0.11 8.91 -7.75
C ASP A 29 1.57 8.64 -7.36
N LEU A 30 1.81 8.01 -6.20
CA LEU A 30 3.16 7.60 -5.76
C LEU A 30 3.83 6.62 -6.73
N PHE A 31 3.05 5.68 -7.26
CA PHE A 31 3.54 4.62 -8.15
C PHE A 31 3.40 4.94 -9.65
N SER A 32 3.04 6.18 -9.99
CA SER A 32 2.73 6.58 -11.37
C SER A 32 3.92 6.67 -12.32
N GLY A 33 5.13 6.88 -11.77
CA GLY A 33 6.31 7.26 -12.56
C GLY A 33 6.30 8.72 -13.06
N ASP A 34 5.23 9.47 -12.80
CA ASP A 34 5.13 10.90 -13.13
C ASP A 34 5.57 11.74 -11.92
N GLU A 35 6.58 12.59 -12.12
CA GLU A 35 7.18 13.38 -11.04
C GLU A 35 6.16 14.30 -10.34
N GLY A 36 5.25 14.90 -11.11
CA GLY A 36 4.21 15.79 -10.58
C GLY A 36 3.19 15.04 -9.72
N ARG A 37 2.83 13.81 -10.09
CA ARG A 37 1.97 12.91 -9.31
C ARG A 37 2.67 12.41 -8.05
N ILE A 38 3.93 11.99 -8.16
CA ILE A 38 4.74 11.58 -7.01
C ILE A 38 4.82 12.73 -6.00
N GLN A 39 5.12 13.94 -6.45
CA GLN A 39 5.16 15.14 -5.61
C GLN A 39 3.83 15.37 -4.86
N ARG A 40 2.68 15.19 -5.53
CA ARG A 40 1.37 15.30 -4.89
C ARG A 40 1.15 14.23 -3.82
N ALA A 41 1.51 12.98 -4.11
CA ALA A 41 1.39 11.89 -3.14
C ALA A 41 2.25 12.15 -1.89
N VAL A 42 3.47 12.64 -2.08
CA VAL A 42 4.39 12.97 -0.97
C VAL A 42 3.88 14.18 -0.18
N ASN A 43 3.34 15.21 -0.83
CA ASN A 43 2.70 16.33 -0.13
C ASN A 43 1.58 15.84 0.81
N ALA A 44 0.66 15.01 0.30
CA ALA A 44 -0.43 14.46 1.10
C ALA A 44 0.07 13.60 2.27
N LEU A 45 1.16 12.85 2.08
CA LEU A 45 1.82 12.08 3.15
C LEU A 45 2.42 12.99 4.24
N LEU A 46 3.07 14.09 3.85
CA LEU A 46 3.60 15.06 4.81
C LEU A 46 2.48 15.80 5.54
N ASP A 47 1.45 16.22 4.83
CA ASP A 47 0.30 16.90 5.42
C ASP A 47 -0.34 15.99 6.49
N ASP A 48 -0.61 14.71 6.19
CA ASP A 48 -1.11 13.76 7.19
C ASP A 48 -0.16 13.62 8.41
N TRP A 49 1.17 13.55 8.19
CA TRP A 49 2.17 13.41 9.26
C TRP A 49 2.31 14.66 10.13
N THR A 50 2.21 15.87 9.56
CA THR A 50 2.20 17.13 10.34
C THR A 50 1.02 17.22 11.31
N HIS A 51 -0.06 16.49 11.01
CA HIS A 51 -1.23 16.35 11.89
C HIS A 51 -1.17 15.08 12.77
N GLY A 52 -0.02 14.42 12.85
CA GLY A 52 0.19 13.24 13.70
C GLY A 52 -0.45 11.95 13.16
N SER A 53 -0.72 11.87 11.87
CA SER A 53 -1.46 10.76 11.24
C SER A 53 -0.76 10.24 9.96
N GLY A 54 -1.42 9.33 9.25
CA GLY A 54 -0.98 8.86 7.93
C GLY A 54 0.11 7.79 7.94
N TYR A 55 0.68 7.60 6.74
CA TYR A 55 1.63 6.52 6.45
C TYR A 55 3.10 6.95 6.50
N LEU A 56 3.37 8.25 6.64
CA LEU A 56 4.74 8.77 6.74
C LEU A 56 5.18 8.81 8.20
N HIS A 57 6.37 8.29 8.46
CA HIS A 57 7.00 8.32 9.77
C HIS A 57 8.44 8.84 9.61
N MET A 58 8.82 9.79 10.47
CA MET A 58 10.15 10.36 10.49
C MET A 58 10.92 9.90 11.73
N PHE A 59 12.21 9.63 11.55
CA PHE A 59 13.08 9.15 12.60
C PHE A 59 14.36 9.99 12.61
N VAL A 60 14.82 10.36 13.81
CA VAL A 60 16.11 11.00 14.06
C VAL A 60 16.84 10.15 15.10
N ASP A 61 18.05 9.71 14.80
CA ASP A 61 18.86 8.82 15.65
C ASP A 61 18.09 7.60 16.19
N GLY A 62 17.26 6.99 15.32
CA GLY A 62 16.44 5.82 15.64
C GLY A 62 15.17 6.12 16.44
N THR A 63 14.94 7.37 16.86
CA THR A 63 13.74 7.78 17.58
C THR A 63 12.70 8.32 16.62
N ARG A 64 11.46 7.80 16.71
CA ARG A 64 10.33 8.30 15.93
C ARG A 64 9.93 9.68 16.44
N MET A 65 9.90 10.67 15.55
CA MET A 65 9.60 12.06 15.91
C MET A 65 8.21 12.48 15.42
N SER A 66 7.53 13.29 16.24
CA SER A 66 6.39 14.10 15.76
C SER A 66 6.90 15.31 14.97
N PHE A 67 5.99 16.05 14.33
CA PHE A 67 6.37 17.28 13.64
C PHE A 67 6.93 18.34 14.59
N GLY A 68 6.34 18.50 15.78
CA GLY A 68 6.85 19.43 16.79
C GLY A 68 8.26 19.06 17.25
N ASP A 69 8.48 17.79 17.61
CA ASP A 69 9.77 17.33 18.16
C ASP A 69 10.89 17.43 17.13
N ILE A 70 10.61 17.14 15.85
CA ILE A 70 11.66 17.19 14.83
C ILE A 70 12.07 18.63 14.50
N GLN A 71 11.20 19.62 14.68
CA GLN A 71 11.55 21.03 14.49
C GLN A 71 12.55 21.51 15.54
N GLU A 72 12.58 20.90 16.73
CA GLU A 72 13.59 21.17 17.75
C GLU A 72 14.96 20.60 17.37
N HIS A 73 14.97 19.40 16.77
CA HIS A 73 16.20 18.72 16.34
C HIS A 73 16.75 19.28 15.02
N ILE A 74 15.86 19.78 14.15
CA ILE A 74 16.18 20.21 12.79
C ILE A 74 15.51 21.58 12.56
N PRO A 75 16.07 22.67 13.11
CA PRO A 75 15.39 23.97 13.15
C PRO A 75 15.07 24.57 11.79
N TRP A 76 15.75 24.15 10.71
CA TRP A 76 15.48 24.59 9.35
C TRP A 76 14.31 23.84 8.68
N LEU A 77 13.79 22.78 9.29
CA LEU A 77 12.61 22.02 8.85
C LEU A 77 11.28 22.75 9.16
N GLN A 78 11.31 24.08 9.35
CA GLN A 78 10.08 24.89 9.48
C GLN A 78 9.21 24.85 8.22
N GLU A 79 9.80 24.51 7.06
CA GLU A 79 9.12 24.40 5.78
C GLU A 79 9.07 22.93 5.30
N PRO A 80 8.07 22.13 5.72
CA PRO A 80 7.88 20.74 5.28
C PRO A 80 7.91 20.55 3.76
N ARG A 81 7.52 21.59 2.99
CA ARG A 81 7.50 21.55 1.53
C ARG A 81 8.86 21.26 0.91
N ARG A 82 9.97 21.72 1.51
CA ARG A 82 11.33 21.41 1.00
C ARG A 82 11.68 19.94 1.17
N LEU A 83 11.32 19.38 2.33
CA LEU A 83 11.47 17.96 2.60
C LEU A 83 10.60 17.12 1.64
N SER A 84 9.37 17.55 1.39
CA SER A 84 8.48 16.90 0.43
C SER A 84 9.09 16.82 -0.96
N TRP A 85 9.61 17.93 -1.48
CA TRP A 85 10.32 17.95 -2.77
C TRP A 85 11.51 16.99 -2.79
N ARG A 86 12.27 16.95 -1.69
CA ARG A 86 13.42 16.07 -1.61
C ARG A 86 13.05 14.58 -1.62
N ILE A 87 12.03 14.20 -0.85
CA ILE A 87 11.51 12.83 -0.82
C ILE A 87 10.98 12.44 -2.21
N ALA A 88 10.23 13.33 -2.88
CA ALA A 88 9.72 13.10 -4.22
C ALA A 88 10.85 12.90 -5.25
N GLN A 89 11.93 13.68 -5.16
CA GLN A 89 13.11 13.50 -6.00
C GLN A 89 13.77 12.13 -5.77
N ILE A 90 13.98 11.73 -4.52
CA ILE A 90 14.58 10.43 -4.20
C ILE A 90 13.71 9.29 -4.73
N LEU A 91 12.39 9.38 -4.58
CA LEU A 91 11.46 8.38 -5.12
C LEU A 91 11.49 8.32 -6.65
N SER A 92 11.63 9.47 -7.32
CA SER A 92 11.74 9.56 -8.79
C SER A 92 13.06 8.98 -9.30
N GLU A 93 14.16 9.23 -8.59
CA GLU A 93 15.47 8.60 -8.83
C GLU A 93 15.41 7.06 -8.63
N ASN A 94 14.55 6.60 -7.71
CA ASN A 94 14.31 5.19 -7.41
C ASN A 94 13.10 4.60 -8.16
N ARG A 95 12.67 5.19 -9.28
CA ARG A 95 11.46 4.75 -10.02
C ARG A 95 11.46 3.28 -10.41
N HIS A 96 12.62 2.68 -10.66
CA HIS A 96 12.71 1.25 -11.00
C HIS A 96 12.29 0.36 -9.83
N LEU A 97 12.60 0.75 -8.59
CA LEU A 97 12.16 0.06 -7.39
C LEU A 97 10.63 0.10 -7.28
N LEU A 98 10.04 1.29 -7.44
CA LEU A 98 8.59 1.51 -7.38
C LEU A 98 7.87 0.72 -8.48
N HIS A 99 8.38 0.77 -9.71
CA HIS A 99 7.84 0.02 -10.84
C HIS A 99 7.93 -1.49 -10.61
N THR A 100 9.07 -1.98 -10.12
CA THR A 100 9.25 -3.41 -9.80
C THR A 100 8.28 -3.86 -8.71
N LEU A 101 8.10 -3.06 -7.66
CA LEU A 101 7.16 -3.39 -6.58
C LEU A 101 5.73 -3.54 -7.10
N VAL A 102 5.24 -2.57 -7.88
CA VAL A 102 3.88 -2.59 -8.45
C VAL A 102 3.72 -3.75 -9.43
N HIS A 103 4.70 -3.95 -10.31
CA HIS A 103 4.70 -5.07 -11.25
C HIS A 103 4.59 -6.41 -10.50
N GLN A 104 5.36 -6.61 -9.44
CA GLN A 104 5.29 -7.84 -8.64
C GLN A 104 3.95 -7.96 -7.90
N GLN A 105 3.42 -6.87 -7.32
CA GLN A 105 2.10 -6.87 -6.69
C GLN A 105 0.98 -7.29 -7.67
N GLN A 106 1.02 -6.80 -8.91
CA GLN A 106 0.02 -7.12 -9.94
C GLN A 106 0.20 -8.55 -10.49
N ARG A 107 1.44 -8.94 -10.81
CA ARG A 107 1.76 -10.27 -11.34
C ARG A 107 1.34 -11.39 -10.38
N LEU A 108 1.56 -11.19 -9.08
CA LEU A 108 1.29 -12.18 -8.05
C LEU A 108 -0.18 -12.18 -7.57
N ASP A 109 -0.96 -11.16 -7.92
CA ASP A 109 -2.37 -11.05 -7.56
C ASP A 109 -3.29 -10.83 -8.78
N PRO A 110 -3.31 -11.76 -9.75
CA PRO A 110 -4.11 -11.61 -10.95
C PRO A 110 -5.62 -11.81 -10.72
N TYR A 111 -6.01 -12.43 -9.61
CA TYR A 111 -7.40 -12.76 -9.30
C TYR A 111 -8.06 -11.81 -8.29
N ASP A 112 -7.26 -11.02 -7.56
CA ASP A 112 -7.69 -10.35 -6.33
C ASP A 112 -8.24 -11.35 -5.29
N ILE A 113 -8.49 -10.88 -4.07
CA ILE A 113 -9.06 -11.73 -3.03
C ILE A 113 -10.49 -12.19 -3.35
N GLU A 114 -11.25 -11.39 -4.10
CA GLU A 114 -12.61 -11.73 -4.53
C GLU A 114 -12.60 -12.90 -5.51
N GLY A 115 -11.73 -12.87 -6.53
CA GLY A 115 -11.60 -13.97 -7.48
C GLY A 115 -11.11 -15.25 -6.81
N ILE A 116 -10.18 -15.15 -5.86
CA ILE A 116 -9.75 -16.30 -5.05
C ILE A 116 -10.90 -16.85 -4.20
N ALA A 117 -11.73 -15.99 -3.62
CA ALA A 117 -12.89 -16.42 -2.85
C ALA A 117 -13.92 -17.17 -3.72
N GLN A 118 -14.15 -16.70 -4.96
CA GLN A 118 -15.01 -17.37 -5.93
C GLN A 118 -14.44 -18.74 -6.35
N LEU A 119 -13.15 -18.81 -6.66
CA LEU A 119 -12.46 -20.05 -7.02
C LEU A 119 -12.50 -21.07 -5.87
N TRP A 120 -12.31 -20.61 -4.63
CA TRP A 120 -12.40 -21.44 -3.44
C TRP A 120 -13.81 -22.02 -3.28
N HIS A 121 -14.84 -21.18 -3.41
CA HIS A 121 -16.24 -21.62 -3.30
C HIS A 121 -16.61 -22.63 -4.39
N ALA A 122 -16.22 -22.36 -5.64
CA ALA A 122 -16.49 -23.28 -6.75
C ALA A 122 -15.87 -24.66 -6.55
N ARG A 123 -14.71 -24.75 -5.87
CA ARG A 123 -14.02 -26.02 -5.61
C ARG A 123 -14.52 -26.75 -4.37
N THR A 124 -14.75 -26.02 -3.28
CA THR A 124 -14.98 -26.61 -1.95
C THR A 124 -16.43 -26.56 -1.50
N GLY A 125 -17.27 -25.76 -2.17
CA GLY A 125 -18.62 -25.43 -1.72
C GLY A 125 -18.65 -24.50 -0.50
N LYS A 126 -17.50 -24.09 0.05
CA LYS A 126 -17.40 -23.27 1.26
C LYS A 126 -16.97 -21.83 0.91
N PRO A 127 -17.47 -20.81 1.62
CA PRO A 127 -17.00 -19.44 1.41
C PRO A 127 -15.64 -19.21 2.10
N LEU A 128 -14.70 -18.56 1.40
CA LEU A 128 -13.33 -18.35 1.91
C LEU A 128 -13.31 -17.49 3.18
N ASN A 129 -14.22 -16.50 3.28
CA ASN A 129 -14.27 -15.57 4.41
C ASN A 129 -14.68 -16.26 5.74
N SER A 130 -15.27 -17.45 5.76
CA SER A 130 -15.59 -18.18 7.00
C SER A 130 -14.93 -19.56 7.08
N THR A 131 -14.07 -19.90 6.13
CA THR A 131 -13.30 -21.15 6.13
C THR A 131 -12.32 -21.16 7.32
N PRO A 132 -12.29 -22.24 8.13
CA PRO A 132 -11.30 -22.43 9.19
C PRO A 132 -9.86 -22.47 8.63
N VAL A 133 -8.90 -21.94 9.38
CA VAL A 133 -7.50 -21.82 8.91
C VAL A 133 -6.86 -23.20 8.69
N GLU A 134 -7.32 -24.20 9.44
CA GLU A 134 -6.88 -25.59 9.37
C GLU A 134 -7.27 -26.27 8.06
N GLU A 135 -8.30 -25.77 7.38
CA GLU A 135 -8.73 -26.24 6.07
C GLU A 135 -7.98 -25.54 4.92
N LEU A 136 -7.25 -24.46 5.21
CA LEU A 136 -6.46 -23.76 4.20
C LEU A 136 -5.17 -24.52 3.90
N PRO A 137 -4.66 -24.42 2.66
CA PRO A 137 -3.38 -25.01 2.32
C PRO A 137 -2.24 -24.42 3.16
N ARG A 138 -1.35 -25.31 3.62
CA ARG A 138 -0.14 -24.91 4.31
C ARG A 138 0.91 -24.43 3.31
N ILE A 139 1.09 -23.12 3.24
CA ILE A 139 2.09 -22.50 2.35
C ILE A 139 3.49 -22.59 2.97
N THR A 140 4.45 -23.04 2.17
CA THR A 140 5.86 -23.23 2.54
C THR A 140 6.77 -22.23 1.82
N LEU A 141 8.04 -22.15 2.25
CA LEU A 141 9.05 -21.36 1.54
C LEU A 141 9.27 -21.83 0.09
N ALA A 142 9.16 -23.14 -0.17
CA ALA A 142 9.29 -23.69 -1.51
C ALA A 142 8.17 -23.22 -2.44
N ASP A 143 6.96 -23.04 -1.90
CA ASP A 143 5.82 -22.52 -2.66
C ASP A 143 6.04 -21.05 -3.04
N TYR A 144 6.55 -20.24 -2.09
CA TYR A 144 6.92 -18.86 -2.38
C TYR A 144 8.03 -18.75 -3.42
N ALA A 145 9.07 -19.59 -3.32
CA ALA A 145 10.14 -19.65 -4.31
C ALA A 145 9.60 -20.02 -5.70
N PHE A 146 8.65 -20.96 -5.75
CA PHE A 146 8.01 -21.36 -7.00
C PHE A 146 7.24 -20.20 -7.64
N VAL A 147 6.34 -19.52 -6.92
CA VAL A 147 5.53 -18.42 -7.48
C VAL A 147 6.33 -17.13 -7.73
N ALA A 148 7.47 -16.96 -7.03
CA ALA A 148 8.41 -15.89 -7.31
C ALA A 148 9.10 -16.08 -8.66
N ALA A 149 9.45 -17.32 -9.01
CA ALA A 149 10.14 -17.65 -10.25
C ALA A 149 9.23 -17.93 -11.45
N ASN A 150 7.94 -18.19 -11.23
CA ASN A 150 7.00 -18.62 -12.28
C ASN A 150 5.75 -17.73 -12.35
N SER A 151 5.04 -17.83 -13.47
CA SER A 151 3.70 -17.22 -13.61
C SER A 151 2.69 -17.91 -12.69
N VAL A 152 1.73 -17.14 -12.17
CA VAL A 152 0.61 -17.68 -11.40
C VAL A 152 -0.23 -18.59 -12.32
N PRO A 153 -0.48 -19.85 -11.93
CA PRO A 153 -1.17 -20.80 -12.79
C PRO A 153 -2.66 -20.46 -12.93
N VAL A 154 -3.26 -20.86 -14.06
CA VAL A 154 -4.70 -20.92 -14.20
C VAL A 154 -5.23 -22.10 -13.40
N VAL A 155 -6.24 -21.88 -12.57
CA VAL A 155 -6.72 -22.86 -11.60
C VAL A 155 -7.46 -24.02 -12.28
N SER A 156 -6.79 -25.17 -12.43
CA SER A 156 -7.36 -26.42 -12.96
C SER A 156 -7.36 -27.55 -11.94
N SER A 157 -6.46 -27.50 -10.96
CA SER A 157 -6.29 -28.49 -9.89
C SER A 157 -6.17 -27.85 -8.50
N ASP A 158 -6.22 -28.65 -7.44
CA ASP A 158 -6.01 -28.17 -6.06
C ASP A 158 -4.58 -27.70 -5.85
N LYS A 159 -3.63 -28.27 -6.60
CA LYS A 159 -2.24 -27.81 -6.64
C LYS A 159 -2.14 -26.39 -7.23
N ASP A 160 -2.92 -26.08 -8.26
CA ASP A 160 -2.95 -24.73 -8.82
C ASP A 160 -3.57 -23.75 -7.83
N MET A 161 -4.67 -24.14 -7.14
CA MET A 161 -5.28 -23.32 -6.10
C MET A 161 -4.29 -23.01 -4.97
N HIS A 162 -3.48 -23.98 -4.56
CA HIS A 162 -2.40 -23.80 -3.58
C HIS A 162 -1.39 -22.74 -4.03
N TYR A 163 -0.92 -22.78 -5.27
CA TYR A 163 0.00 -21.75 -5.79
C TYR A 163 -0.65 -20.38 -5.98
N VAL A 164 -1.94 -20.32 -6.35
CA VAL A 164 -2.68 -19.05 -6.40
C VAL A 164 -2.77 -18.41 -5.01
N MET A 165 -3.06 -19.20 -3.97
CA MET A 165 -3.09 -18.70 -2.59
C MET A 165 -1.69 -18.28 -2.10
N ALA A 166 -0.64 -19.02 -2.45
CA ALA A 166 0.74 -18.65 -2.14
C ALA A 166 1.13 -17.33 -2.81
N ALA A 167 0.80 -17.16 -4.10
CA ALA A 167 1.06 -15.95 -4.86
C ALA A 167 0.34 -14.74 -4.25
N TYR A 168 -0.94 -14.90 -3.89
CA TYR A 168 -1.69 -13.84 -3.21
C TYR A 168 -1.06 -13.43 -1.88
N LEU A 169 -0.65 -14.39 -1.04
CA LEU A 169 -0.02 -14.06 0.25
C LEU A 169 1.31 -13.33 0.05
N LEU A 170 2.08 -13.68 -0.99
CA LEU A 170 3.31 -12.95 -1.34
C LEU A 170 2.98 -11.54 -1.85
N ALA A 171 1.97 -11.38 -2.70
CA ALA A 171 1.47 -10.07 -3.12
C ALA A 171 1.01 -9.23 -1.92
N ALA A 172 0.32 -9.85 -0.96
CA ALA A 172 -0.12 -9.20 0.27
C ALA A 172 1.05 -8.78 1.16
N THR A 173 2.16 -9.54 1.21
CA THR A 173 3.41 -9.07 1.81
C THR A 173 3.90 -7.82 1.08
N LEU A 174 4.00 -7.85 -0.24
CA LEU A 174 4.49 -6.72 -1.05
C LEU A 174 3.60 -5.47 -0.99
N LYS A 175 2.28 -5.61 -0.75
CA LYS A 175 1.35 -4.48 -0.55
C LYS A 175 1.50 -3.80 0.81
N ASP A 176 2.04 -4.51 1.79
CA ASP A 176 2.18 -4.07 3.19
C ASP A 176 3.64 -3.68 3.54
N VAL A 177 4.53 -3.56 2.56
CA VAL A 177 5.93 -3.17 2.81
C VAL A 177 6.07 -1.70 3.16
N THR A 178 7.15 -1.37 3.86
CA THR A 178 7.54 0.02 4.14
C THR A 178 8.69 0.44 3.22
N LEU A 179 8.59 1.64 2.64
CA LEU A 179 9.71 2.29 1.96
C LEU A 179 10.53 3.09 2.98
N PHE A 180 11.78 2.67 3.19
CA PHE A 180 12.73 3.34 4.06
C PHE A 180 13.65 4.26 3.25
N ILE A 181 13.64 5.55 3.54
CA ILE A 181 14.43 6.56 2.82
C ILE A 181 15.42 7.21 3.80
N PRO A 182 16.71 6.81 3.77
CA PRO A 182 17.73 7.50 4.54
C PRO A 182 18.00 8.88 3.93
N LEU A 183 18.00 9.89 4.79
CA LEU A 183 18.35 11.26 4.45
C LEU A 183 19.64 11.60 5.17
N ASP A 184 20.66 12.04 4.42
CA ASP A 184 21.92 12.47 5.02
C ASP A 184 21.82 13.95 5.36
N ASP A 185 21.95 14.26 6.66
CA ASP A 185 22.12 15.65 7.09
C ASP A 185 23.45 16.16 6.54
N VAL A 186 23.40 17.35 5.94
CA VAL A 186 24.59 18.03 5.45
C VAL A 186 24.62 19.36 6.17
N GLU A 187 25.38 19.36 7.26
CA GLU A 187 25.58 20.50 8.15
C GLU A 187 25.83 21.78 7.34
N GLY A 188 25.01 22.81 7.58
CA GLY A 188 25.12 24.10 6.88
C GLY A 188 24.48 24.16 5.49
N THR A 189 23.84 23.10 5.00
CA THR A 189 23.04 23.15 3.76
C THR A 189 21.56 22.82 4.02
N PRO A 190 20.61 23.60 3.49
CA PRO A 190 19.18 23.40 3.74
C PRO A 190 18.57 22.22 2.95
N ILE A 191 19.38 21.30 2.44
CA ILE A 191 18.96 20.23 1.53
C ILE A 191 19.67 18.93 1.94
N TYR A 192 18.91 17.98 2.51
CA TYR A 192 19.41 16.62 2.71
C TYR A 192 20.01 16.08 1.40
N ARG A 193 21.22 15.51 1.45
CA ARG A 193 21.73 14.77 0.29
C ARG A 193 21.02 13.43 0.19
N ALA A 194 20.87 12.96 -1.05
CA ALA A 194 20.31 11.66 -1.31
C ALA A 194 21.39 10.71 -0.83
N ASN A 195 21.07 9.94 0.20
CA ASN A 195 22.00 8.94 0.66
C ASN A 195 22.31 8.01 -0.53
N PRO A 196 23.59 7.64 -0.79
CA PRO A 196 23.97 6.80 -1.93
C PRO A 196 23.21 5.47 -1.98
N LEU A 197 22.67 5.02 -0.85
CA LEU A 197 21.94 3.78 -0.71
C LEU A 197 20.49 3.87 -1.20
N GLY A 198 19.97 5.08 -1.46
CA GLY A 198 18.63 5.30 -2.00
C GLY A 198 17.49 4.78 -1.12
N ALA A 199 16.30 4.67 -1.71
CA ALA A 199 15.14 4.09 -1.04
C ALA A 199 15.29 2.56 -0.91
N ARG A 200 14.87 2.01 0.23
CA ARG A 200 14.88 0.56 0.51
C ARG A 200 13.50 0.05 0.87
N ILE A 201 13.28 -1.25 0.68
CA ILE A 201 12.07 -1.94 1.11
C ILE A 201 12.39 -2.69 2.41
N VAL A 202 11.53 -2.53 3.41
CA VAL A 202 11.56 -3.29 4.67
C VAL A 202 10.18 -3.91 4.93
N ASP A 203 10.06 -4.71 6.00
CA ASP A 203 8.83 -5.43 6.39
C ASP A 203 8.38 -6.51 5.39
N LEU A 204 9.33 -7.34 4.93
CA LEU A 204 9.10 -8.41 3.95
C LEU A 204 8.66 -9.75 4.56
N ASP A 205 8.12 -9.74 5.78
CA ASP A 205 7.66 -10.96 6.44
C ASP A 205 6.47 -11.58 5.69
N ALA A 206 6.52 -12.90 5.48
CA ALA A 206 5.48 -13.63 4.79
C ALA A 206 4.15 -13.57 5.55
N LYS A 207 3.07 -13.20 4.85
CA LYS A 207 1.71 -13.21 5.42
C LYS A 207 1.26 -14.65 5.68
N ARG A 208 0.68 -14.88 6.86
CA ARG A 208 0.12 -16.19 7.26
C ARG A 208 -1.16 -16.51 6.48
N PRO A 209 -1.50 -17.79 6.26
CA PRO A 209 -2.74 -18.19 5.57
C PRO A 209 -4.03 -17.59 6.15
N SER A 210 -4.09 -17.34 7.46
CA SER A 210 -5.23 -16.66 8.09
C SER A 210 -5.54 -15.28 7.51
N LYS A 211 -4.57 -14.64 6.85
CA LYS A 211 -4.76 -13.38 6.11
C LYS A 211 -5.68 -13.53 4.90
N LEU A 212 -5.78 -14.70 4.27
CA LEU A 212 -6.75 -14.94 3.18
C LEU A 212 -8.18 -14.69 3.68
N CYS A 213 -8.58 -15.37 4.76
CA CYS A 213 -9.91 -15.20 5.34
C CYS A 213 -10.13 -13.76 5.83
N GLN A 214 -9.13 -13.16 6.47
CA GLN A 214 -9.23 -11.77 6.95
C GLN A 214 -9.42 -10.79 5.77
N HIS A 215 -8.65 -10.94 4.71
CA HIS A 215 -8.72 -10.06 3.54
C HIS A 215 -10.06 -10.26 2.81
N ALA A 216 -10.53 -11.50 2.66
CA ALA A 216 -11.84 -11.78 2.05
C ALA A 216 -13.00 -11.17 2.87
N ARG A 217 -12.96 -11.24 4.20
CA ARG A 217 -13.94 -10.56 5.06
C ARG A 217 -13.91 -9.04 4.88
N LYS A 218 -12.70 -8.46 4.90
CA LYS A 218 -12.52 -7.02 4.77
C LYS A 218 -13.00 -6.52 3.42
N ASP A 219 -12.66 -7.21 2.34
CA ASP A 219 -13.06 -6.86 0.98
C ASP A 219 -14.59 -6.94 0.81
N ALA A 220 -15.22 -8.03 1.27
CA ALA A 220 -16.68 -8.14 1.28
C ALA A 220 -17.38 -7.01 2.06
N ALA A 221 -16.82 -6.61 3.22
CA ALA A 221 -17.36 -5.51 4.01
C ALA A 221 -17.19 -4.14 3.33
N MET A 222 -16.05 -3.91 2.66
CA MET A 222 -15.82 -2.68 1.90
C MET A 222 -16.75 -2.59 0.68
N SER A 223 -16.93 -3.68 -0.06
CA SER A 223 -17.84 -3.72 -1.21
C SER A 223 -19.28 -3.43 -0.78
N ALA A 224 -19.75 -4.07 0.30
CA ALA A 224 -21.07 -3.80 0.87
C ALA A 224 -21.23 -2.32 1.32
N PHE A 225 -20.17 -1.72 1.89
CA PHE A 225 -20.19 -0.31 2.26
C PHE A 225 -20.30 0.62 1.03
N VAL A 226 -19.54 0.35 -0.03
CA VAL A 226 -19.59 1.13 -1.27
C VAL A 226 -20.99 1.08 -1.91
N ASP A 227 -21.65 -0.08 -1.84
CA ASP A 227 -23.03 -0.24 -2.32
C ASP A 227 -24.06 0.57 -1.51
N CYS A 228 -23.70 1.00 -0.29
CA CYS A 228 -24.51 1.90 0.53
C CYS A 228 -24.18 3.39 0.32
N LEU A 229 -23.07 3.74 -0.33
CA LEU A 229 -22.70 5.14 -0.61
C LEU A 229 -23.64 5.75 -1.65
N ALA A 230 -23.87 7.06 -1.56
CA ALA A 230 -24.63 7.78 -2.58
C ALA A 230 -23.88 7.79 -3.94
N PRO A 231 -24.58 7.86 -5.09
CA PRO A 231 -23.94 7.75 -6.41
C PRO A 231 -22.83 8.78 -6.68
N ASP A 232 -22.97 9.98 -6.16
CA ASP A 232 -21.99 11.07 -6.20
C ASP A 232 -20.71 10.75 -5.41
N GLN A 233 -20.83 9.97 -4.33
CA GLN A 233 -19.70 9.51 -3.51
C GLN A 233 -19.00 8.27 -4.09
N ARG A 234 -19.69 7.46 -4.90
CA ARG A 234 -19.10 6.32 -5.63
C ARG A 234 -18.16 6.77 -6.75
N CYS A 235 -18.49 7.91 -7.37
CA CYS A 235 -17.84 8.44 -8.57
C CYS A 235 -16.75 9.50 -8.31
N ALA A 236 -16.25 9.66 -7.08
CA ALA A 236 -15.16 10.61 -6.75
C ALA A 236 -13.78 10.18 -7.32
N THR A 237 -13.75 9.74 -8.57
CA THR A 237 -12.55 9.54 -9.37
C THR A 237 -12.79 10.11 -10.76
N TYR A 238 -12.04 11.17 -11.07
CA TYR A 238 -11.72 11.60 -12.44
C TYR A 238 -12.80 12.30 -13.28
N LEU A 239 -13.64 13.18 -12.73
CA LEU A 239 -14.36 14.17 -13.55
C LEU A 239 -14.34 15.56 -12.92
N ARG A 240 -13.24 16.31 -13.15
CA ARG A 240 -13.19 17.77 -13.37
C ARG A 240 -11.75 18.20 -13.66
N HIS A 241 -11.27 17.88 -14.85
CA HIS A 241 -10.35 18.76 -15.57
C HIS A 241 -11.06 19.15 -16.86
N VAL A 242 -11.66 20.34 -16.83
CA VAL A 242 -11.73 21.25 -17.98
C VAL A 242 -10.99 22.49 -17.53
#